data_AF-A0A6I1K623-F1
#
_entry.id   AF-A0A6I1K623-F1
#
_cell.length_a   1.000
_cell.length_b   1.000
_cell.length_c   1.000
_cell.angle_alpha   90.00
_cell.angle_beta   90.00
_cell.angle_gamma   90.00
#
_symmetry.space_group_name_H-M   'P 1'
#
loop_
_entity.id
_entity.type
_entity.pdbx_description
1 polymer ?
#
loop_
_entity_poly.entity_id
_entity_poly.type
_entity_poly.pdbx_seq_one_letter_code
_entity_poly.pdbx_strand_id
1 'polypeptide(L)'
;GVALFGLGIGNLVYLPPLIAQSEFARVDVPRVVALTVAVGQGLYAFAPALFGLARELSPGGAGPGDAPFVHALAAAFFLAAIVTLVAGRR
;
A
#
# COMPACT_ATOMS: atom_id res chain seq x y z
N GLY A 1 5.33 -4.42 17.18
CA GLY A 1 4.24 -5.03 16.39
C GLY A 1 2.97 -4.19 16.48
N VAL A 2 2.19 -4.36 17.54
CA VAL A 2 0.87 -3.73 17.71
C VAL A 2 0.88 -2.21 17.57
N ALA A 3 1.83 -1.50 18.19
CA ALA A 3 1.92 -0.03 18.07
C ALA A 3 2.15 0.45 16.62
N LEU A 4 3.05 -0.23 15.88
CA LEU A 4 3.33 0.10 14.47
C LEU A 4 2.14 -0.25 13.57
N PHE A 5 1.44 -1.36 13.86
CA PHE A 5 0.23 -1.74 13.17
C PHE A 5 -0.91 -0.72 13.40
N GLY A 6 -1.11 -0.31 14.65
CA GLY A 6 -2.10 0.70 15.02
C GLY A 6 -1.81 2.06 14.39
N LEU A 7 -0.54 2.48 14.36
CA LEU A 7 -0.11 3.70 13.68
C LEU A 7 -0.39 3.62 12.17
N GLY A 8 -0.09 2.49 11.53
CA GLY A 8 -0.37 2.27 10.11
C GLY A 8 -1.86 2.31 9.78
N ILE A 9 -2.67 1.50 10.48
CA ILE A 9 -4.12 1.44 10.25
C ILE A 9 -4.80 2.77 10.56
N GLY A 10 -4.43 3.43 11.66
CA GLY A 10 -4.97 4.75 12.01
C GLY A 10 -4.73 5.78 10.91
N ASN A 11 -3.52 5.82 10.36
CA ASN A 11 -3.19 6.72 9.25
C ASN A 11 -3.96 6.38 7.97
N LEU A 12 -4.14 5.10 7.65
CA LEU A 12 -4.90 4.68 6.47
C LEU A 12 -6.39 5.02 6.53
N VAL A 13 -6.99 4.96 7.72
CA VAL A 13 -8.43 5.21 7.88
C VAL A 13 -8.73 6.70 8.04
N TYR A 14 -7.93 7.42 8.84
CA TYR A 14 -8.27 8.78 9.27
C TYR A 14 -7.59 9.89 8.45
N LEU A 15 -6.40 9.68 7.90
CA LEU A 15 -5.73 10.74 7.12
C LEU A 15 -6.43 11.04 5.79
N PRO A 16 -6.88 10.06 4.98
CA PRO A 16 -7.47 10.39 3.68
C PRO A 16 -8.72 11.28 3.78
N PRO A 17 -9.67 11.05 4.71
CA PRO A 17 -10.77 11.98 4.92
C PRO A 17 -10.33 13.37 5.35
N LEU A 18 -9.30 13.48 6.22
CA LEU A 18 -8.82 14.79 6.69
C LEU A 18 -8.13 15.58 5.57
N ILE A 19 -7.27 14.93 4.80
CA ILE A 19 -6.58 15.53 3.63
C ILE A 19 -7.61 15.93 2.57
N ALA A 20 -8.58 15.05 2.27
CA ALA A 20 -9.61 15.35 1.28
C ALA A 20 -10.44 16.58 1.67
N GLN A 21 -10.78 16.71 2.96
CA GLN A 21 -11.52 17.86 3.48
C GLN A 21 -10.72 19.16 3.44
N SER A 22 -9.39 19.12 3.55
CA SER A 22 -8.54 20.32 3.48
C SER A 22 -8.22 20.75 2.05
N GLU A 23 -8.13 19.82 1.09
CA GLU A 23 -7.61 20.08 -0.25
C GLU A 23 -8.68 20.17 -1.35
N PHE A 24 -9.87 19.60 -1.14
CA PHE A 24 -10.92 19.53 -2.16
C PHE A 24 -12.17 20.32 -1.77
N ALA A 25 -12.95 20.74 -2.77
CA ALA A 25 -14.27 21.31 -2.55
C ALA A 25 -15.17 20.28 -1.86
N ARG A 26 -16.07 20.73 -0.97
CA ARG A 26 -16.93 19.83 -0.16
C ARG A 26 -17.71 18.81 -0.98
N VAL A 27 -18.11 19.18 -2.20
CA VAL A 27 -18.84 18.31 -3.13
C VAL A 27 -17.99 17.13 -3.63
N ASP A 28 -16.67 17.30 -3.71
CA ASP A 28 -15.74 16.31 -4.24
C ASP A 28 -15.16 15.38 -3.17
N VAL A 29 -15.19 15.79 -1.89
CA VAL A 29 -14.65 15.02 -0.76
C VAL A 29 -15.13 13.57 -0.74
N PRO A 30 -16.44 13.26 -0.85
CA PRO A 30 -16.90 11.87 -0.82
C PRO A 30 -16.32 11.02 -1.96
N ARG A 31 -16.14 11.62 -3.14
CA ARG A 31 -15.58 10.94 -4.32
C ARG A 31 -14.11 10.62 -4.11
N VAL A 32 -13.32 11.57 -3.59
CA VAL A 32 -11.89 11.38 -3.31
C VAL A 32 -11.67 10.30 -2.24
N VAL A 33 -12.48 10.33 -1.18
CA VAL A 33 -12.44 9.31 -0.12
C VAL A 33 -12.82 7.93 -0.69
N ALA A 34 -13.90 7.83 -1.47
CA ALA A 34 -14.32 6.58 -2.09
C ALA A 34 -13.25 6.01 -3.04
N LEU A 35 -12.60 6.85 -3.85
CA LEU A 35 -11.50 6.45 -4.72
C LEU A 35 -10.31 5.93 -3.91
N THR A 36 -9.94 6.61 -2.83
CA THR A 36 -8.83 6.17 -1.97
C THR A 36 -9.12 4.80 -1.36
N VAL A 37 -10.34 4.59 -0.86
CA VAL A 37 -10.78 3.28 -0.34
C VAL A 37 -10.74 2.22 -1.43
N ALA A 38 -11.28 2.52 -2.61
CA ALA A 38 -11.31 1.57 -3.73
C ALA A 38 -9.89 1.12 -4.16
N VAL A 39 -8.94 2.06 -4.23
CA VAL A 39 -7.52 1.74 -4.48
C VAL A 39 -6.96 0.83 -3.39
N GLY A 40 -7.23 1.13 -2.12
CA GLY A 40 -6.82 0.29 -1.00
C GLY A 40 -7.38 -1.13 -1.08
N GLN A 41 -8.67 -1.29 -1.41
CA GLN A 41 -9.30 -2.59 -1.59
C GLN A 41 -8.72 -3.36 -2.78
N GLY A 42 -8.43 -2.68 -3.89
CA GLY A 42 -7.74 -3.28 -5.03
C GLY A 42 -6.38 -3.84 -4.61
N LEU A 43 -5.57 -3.03 -3.92
CA LEU A 43 -4.27 -3.49 -3.41
C LEU A 43 -4.41 -4.70 -2.48
N TYR A 44 -5.38 -4.70 -1.56
CA TYR A 44 -5.60 -5.84 -0.66
C TYR A 44 -6.08 -7.11 -1.39
N ALA A 45 -6.89 -6.97 -2.44
CA ALA A 45 -7.39 -8.10 -3.23
C ALA A 45 -6.27 -8.73 -4.08
N PHE A 46 -5.40 -7.91 -4.66
CA PHE A 46 -4.39 -8.38 -5.61
C PHE A 46 -3.00 -8.65 -4.98
N ALA A 47 -2.70 -8.08 -3.81
CA ALA A 47 -1.40 -8.30 -3.16
C ALA A 47 -1.09 -9.79 -2.93
N PRO A 48 -2.00 -10.63 -2.37
CA PRO A 48 -1.71 -12.05 -2.17
C PRO A 48 -1.39 -12.78 -3.47
N ALA A 49 -2.12 -12.47 -4.56
CA ALA A 49 -1.89 -13.08 -5.86
C ALA A 49 -0.51 -12.67 -6.43
N LEU A 50 -0.17 -11.39 -6.35
CA LEU A 50 1.11 -10.88 -6.85
C LEU A 50 2.30 -11.47 -6.09
N PHE A 51 2.24 -11.51 -4.76
CA PHE A 51 3.29 -12.11 -3.94
C PHE A 51 3.34 -13.65 -4.06
N GLY A 52 2.19 -14.30 -4.27
CA GLY A 52 2.10 -15.73 -4.58
C GLY A 52 2.79 -16.08 -5.90
N LEU A 53 2.51 -15.33 -6.97
CA LEU A 53 3.19 -15.50 -8.26
C LEU A 53 4.69 -15.22 -8.16
N ALA A 54 5.08 -14.16 -7.45
CA ALA A 54 6.48 -13.84 -7.21
C ALA A 54 7.21 -14.99 -6.48
N ARG A 55 6.54 -15.66 -5.55
CA ARG A 55 7.07 -16.85 -4.87
C ARG A 55 7.23 -18.03 -5.83
N GLU A 56 6.22 -18.33 -6.65
CA GLU A 56 6.23 -19.46 -7.58
C GLU A 56 7.29 -19.34 -8.67
N LEU A 57 7.54 -18.12 -9.16
CA LEU A 57 8.52 -17.83 -10.20
C LEU A 57 9.96 -17.70 -9.68
N SER A 58 10.19 -17.83 -8.37
CA SER A 58 11.50 -17.63 -7.76
C SER A 58 12.46 -18.80 -8.11
N PRO A 59 13.65 -18.52 -8.70
CA PRO A 59 14.66 -19.55 -8.94
C PRO A 59 15.15 -20.14 -7.61
N GLY A 60 15.02 -21.46 -7.41
CA GLY A 60 15.48 -22.14 -6.19
C GLY A 60 14.40 -22.89 -5.40
N GLY A 61 13.12 -22.75 -5.78
CA GLY A 61 12.01 -23.49 -5.16
C GLY A 61 11.48 -22.88 -3.87
N ALA A 62 10.21 -23.14 -3.59
CA ALA A 62 9.41 -22.53 -2.53
C ALA A 62 9.66 -23.13 -1.13
N GLY A 63 10.93 -23.28 -0.74
CA GLY A 63 11.32 -23.76 0.58
C GLY A 63 10.83 -22.84 1.71
N PRO A 64 10.59 -23.34 2.93
CA PRO A 64 10.26 -22.50 4.07
C PRO A 64 11.43 -21.56 4.38
N GLY A 65 11.20 -20.25 4.28
CA GLY A 65 12.11 -19.23 4.80
C GLY A 65 12.98 -18.47 3.79
N ASP A 66 13.05 -18.89 2.52
CA ASP A 66 13.97 -18.24 1.56
C ASP A 66 13.29 -17.92 0.23
N ALA A 67 12.61 -16.78 0.18
CA ALA A 67 12.01 -16.23 -1.03
C ALA A 67 12.58 -14.84 -1.30
N PRO A 68 13.87 -14.72 -1.68
CA PRO A 68 14.53 -13.42 -1.85
C PRO A 68 13.80 -12.53 -2.86
N PHE A 69 13.14 -13.14 -3.86
CA PHE A 69 12.35 -12.41 -4.85
C PHE A 69 11.09 -11.73 -4.25
N VAL A 70 10.40 -12.39 -3.32
CA VAL A 70 9.24 -11.83 -2.61
C VAL A 70 9.66 -10.63 -1.76
N HIS A 71 10.80 -10.74 -1.06
CA HIS A 71 11.35 -9.66 -0.24
C HIS A 71 11.82 -8.49 -1.11
N ALA A 72 12.50 -8.77 -2.23
CA ALA A 72 12.92 -7.74 -3.19
C ALA A 72 11.72 -7.00 -3.79
N LEU A 73 10.65 -7.72 -4.16
CA LEU A 73 9.41 -7.12 -4.65
C LEU A 73 8.77 -6.21 -3.58
N ALA A 74 8.67 -6.69 -2.34
CA ALA A 74 8.15 -5.88 -1.23
C ALA A 74 8.99 -4.61 -1.01
N ALA A 75 10.33 -4.74 -1.01
CA ALA A 75 11.23 -3.60 -0.88
C ALA A 75 11.06 -2.60 -2.03
N ALA A 76 10.88 -3.07 -3.26
CA ALA A 76 10.61 -2.21 -4.42
C ALA A 76 9.30 -1.42 -4.26
N PHE A 77 8.22 -2.06 -3.77
CA PHE A 77 6.97 -1.37 -3.46
C PHE A 77 7.14 -0.29 -2.38
N PHE A 78 7.86 -0.59 -1.30
CA PHE A 78 8.13 0.40 -0.24
C PHE A 78 8.99 1.57 -0.76
N LEU A 79 10.01 1.30 -1.57
CA LEU A 79 10.82 2.34 -2.20
C LEU A 79 9.99 3.22 -3.13
N ALA A 80 9.14 2.62 -3.96
CA ALA A 80 8.23 3.37 -4.83
C ALA A 80 7.31 4.28 -4.01
N ALA A 81 6.74 3.78 -2.91
CA ALA A 81 5.91 4.58 -2.01
C ALA A 81 6.69 5.75 -1.35
N ILE A 82 7.94 5.54 -0.95
CA ILE A 82 8.80 6.61 -0.43
C ILE A 82 9.08 7.65 -1.52
N VAL A 83 9.41 7.23 -2.74
CA VAL A 83 9.68 8.12 -3.86
C VAL A 83 8.44 8.94 -4.23
N THR A 84 7.25 8.34 -4.31
CA THR A 84 6.02 9.08 -4.62
C THR A 84 5.67 10.08 -3.52
N LEU A 85 5.86 9.72 -2.25
CA LEU A 85 5.68 10.63 -1.13
C LEU A 85 6.64 11.83 -1.21
N VAL A 86 7.92 11.59 -1.48
CA VAL A 86 8.93 12.66 -1.59
C VAL A 86 8.67 13.54 -2.82
N ALA A 87 8.26 12.95 -3.95
CA ALA A 87 7.95 13.68 -5.17
C ALA A 87 6.71 14.58 -5.01
N GLY A 88 5.67 14.11 -4.31
CA GLY A 88 4.44 14.87 -4.04
C GLY A 88 4.58 15.97 -2.99
N ARG A 89 5.76 16.11 -2.35
CA ARG A 89 6.06 17.20 -1.41
C ARG A 89 6.64 18.45 -2.07
N ARG A 90 6.84 18.45 -3.39
CA ARG A 90 7.29 19.59 -4.19
C ARG A 90 6.10 20.25 -4.87
#